data_AF-W7QA08-F1
#
_entry.id   AF-W7QA08-F1
#
_cell.length_a   1.000
_cell.length_b   1.000
_cell.length_c   1.000
_cell.angle_alpha   90.00
_cell.angle_beta   90.00
_cell.angle_gamma   90.00
#
_symmetry.space_group_name_H-M   'P 1'
#
loop_
_entity.id
_entity.type
_entity.pdbx_description
1 polymer ?
#
loop_
_entity_poly.entity_id
_entity_poly.type
_entity_poly.pdbx_seq_one_letter_code
_entity_poly.pdbx_strand_id
1 'polypeptide(L)'
;MSIYDAVMAIPRSGRTFENFIKKIGNQATGLTAPNELISAVKGGKKRKSPDYAQAKTYLDELQGQQIANHLGLFIDRKREERPYRVGFLGADIQVNDLKVRVEGDEPHNCSSLVGLGEADIAVAGLDELLAVTHNSLNASATKWGMYNYNLKKEHKVRIAGSAMLTRYNDVVSRDVQDMVGFFLIAKQRPKDDVGTGYPKDYLQHLEHHKNRVFVKGRYAEKVHKSYPKLNIEPVHDVEDAVNDSNTGDVGLEIVQTGSTLRRKNLVLLGAPLFLSESLYVVDYYKYNKKSDEGLIQLLDELTPVGYFEQERLVQFAYWYHALQENLGDNWINKPDILDIFCSQQDALRGLRPYSLKTRYWTPSDSYKRDDAFRFVDNSLAELQEVYNQVLNGRI
;
A
#
# COMPACT_ATOMS: atom_id res chain seq x y z
N MET A 1 0.18 11.73 31.87
CA MET A 1 1.31 11.24 31.03
C MET A 1 0.90 9.89 30.49
N SER A 2 1.16 9.61 29.22
CA SER A 2 0.91 8.29 28.63
C SER A 2 1.76 7.25 29.37
N ILE A 3 1.21 6.05 29.59
CA ILE A 3 1.98 4.90 30.13
C ILE A 3 2.79 4.18 29.04
N TYR A 4 2.72 4.67 27.80
CA TYR A 4 3.41 4.17 26.61
C TYR A 4 4.28 5.27 26.04
N ASP A 5 5.45 4.89 25.54
CA ASP A 5 6.38 5.77 24.84
C ASP A 5 5.85 6.14 23.45
N ALA A 6 5.06 5.24 22.83
CA ALA A 6 4.37 5.51 21.58
C ALA A 6 3.11 4.64 21.41
N VAL A 7 2.16 5.14 20.62
CA VAL A 7 0.95 4.43 20.18
C VAL A 7 1.00 4.23 18.66
N MET A 8 0.86 2.98 18.23
CA MET A 8 0.88 2.57 16.83
C MET A 8 -0.47 2.00 16.39
N ALA A 9 -1.02 2.52 15.29
CA ALA A 9 -2.18 1.95 14.63
C ALA A 9 -1.78 1.03 13.47
N ILE A 10 -2.34 -0.18 13.43
CA ILE A 10 -2.18 -1.11 12.30
C ILE A 10 -3.54 -1.62 11.83
N PRO A 11 -3.63 -2.15 10.60
CA PRO A 11 -4.81 -2.88 10.18
C PRO A 11 -5.13 -4.03 11.15
N ARG A 12 -6.39 -4.16 11.58
CA ARG A 12 -6.83 -5.27 12.44
C ARG A 12 -6.88 -6.64 11.76
N SER A 13 -6.73 -6.66 10.43
CA SER A 13 -6.71 -7.87 9.61
C SER A 13 -6.24 -7.59 8.19
N GLY A 14 -6.00 -8.66 7.43
CA GLY A 14 -5.55 -8.59 6.03
C GLY A 14 -4.03 -8.67 5.91
N ARG A 15 -3.51 -8.52 4.69
CA ARG A 15 -2.08 -8.79 4.42
C ARG A 15 -1.13 -7.88 5.19
N THR A 16 -1.42 -6.58 5.26
CA THR A 16 -0.61 -5.62 6.02
C THR A 16 -0.51 -6.02 7.49
N PHE A 17 -1.62 -6.44 8.10
CA PHE A 17 -1.62 -7.00 9.47
C PHE A 17 -0.71 -8.23 9.56
N GLU A 18 -0.92 -9.21 8.68
CA GLU A 18 -0.16 -10.46 8.70
C GLU A 18 1.35 -10.23 8.62
N ASN A 19 1.76 -9.42 7.65
CA ASN A 19 3.18 -9.16 7.39
C ASN A 19 3.78 -8.28 8.50
N PHE A 20 3.01 -7.34 9.06
CA PHE A 20 3.46 -6.52 10.18
C PHE A 20 3.65 -7.37 11.44
N ILE A 21 2.68 -8.21 11.80
CA ILE A 21 2.79 -9.11 12.97
C ILE A 21 3.96 -10.07 12.83
N LYS A 22 4.19 -10.61 11.61
CA LYS A 22 5.38 -11.44 11.33
C LYS A 22 6.68 -10.68 11.54
N LYS A 23 6.78 -9.42 11.07
CA LYS A 23 7.96 -8.57 11.22
C LYS A 23 8.19 -8.18 12.69
N ILE A 24 7.19 -7.58 13.33
CA ILE A 24 7.32 -7.05 14.68
C ILE A 24 7.49 -8.16 15.72
N GLY A 25 6.91 -9.35 15.49
CA GLY A 25 7.10 -10.51 16.37
C GLY A 25 8.55 -11.00 16.45
N ASN A 26 9.40 -10.62 15.49
CA ASN A 26 10.84 -10.92 15.53
C ASN A 26 11.68 -9.76 16.12
N GLN A 27 11.08 -8.57 16.30
CA GLN A 27 11.76 -7.35 16.75
C GLN A 27 11.32 -6.90 18.15
N ALA A 28 10.18 -7.40 18.62
CA ALA A 28 9.55 -6.97 19.86
C ALA A 28 9.25 -8.16 20.78
N THR A 29 9.20 -7.89 22.08
CA THR A 29 8.66 -8.82 23.07
C THR A 29 7.26 -8.38 23.50
N GLY A 30 6.53 -9.23 24.23
CA GLY A 30 5.16 -8.95 24.68
C GLY A 30 4.06 -9.39 23.70
N LEU A 31 4.39 -9.60 22.42
CA LEU A 31 3.48 -10.22 21.45
C LEU A 31 3.62 -11.75 21.48
N THR A 32 2.68 -12.43 22.14
CA THR A 32 2.71 -13.89 22.26
C THR A 32 2.24 -14.56 20.96
N ALA A 33 2.90 -15.67 20.60
CA ALA A 33 2.57 -16.53 19.47
C ALA A 33 2.10 -15.81 18.17
N PRO A 34 2.93 -14.97 17.53
CA PRO A 34 2.55 -14.18 16.34
C PRO A 34 1.89 -14.99 15.21
N ASN A 35 2.36 -16.21 14.95
CA ASN A 35 1.80 -17.09 13.91
C ASN A 35 0.40 -17.62 14.27
N GLU A 36 0.15 -17.91 15.54
CA GLU A 36 -1.17 -18.32 16.03
C GLU A 36 -2.14 -17.15 15.97
N LEU A 37 -1.69 -15.95 16.36
CA LEU A 37 -2.46 -14.72 16.25
C LEU A 37 -2.87 -14.43 14.80
N ILE A 38 -1.93 -14.53 13.86
CA ILE A 38 -2.21 -14.41 12.42
C ILE A 38 -3.25 -15.45 11.97
N SER A 39 -3.10 -16.71 12.40
CA SER A 39 -4.00 -17.80 12.04
C SER A 39 -5.41 -17.60 12.60
N ALA A 40 -5.52 -17.10 13.83
CA ALA A 40 -6.79 -16.78 14.46
C ALA A 40 -7.55 -15.70 13.70
N VAL A 41 -6.89 -14.59 13.37
CA VAL A 41 -7.48 -13.49 12.58
C VAL A 41 -7.88 -13.95 11.17
N LYS A 42 -7.08 -14.81 10.53
CA LYS A 42 -7.44 -15.44 9.24
C LYS A 42 -8.68 -16.33 9.36
N GLY A 43 -8.77 -17.14 10.42
CA GLY A 43 -9.94 -17.96 10.70
C GLY A 43 -11.20 -17.14 10.91
N GLY A 44 -11.09 -15.95 11.51
CA GLY A 44 -12.19 -15.01 11.69
C GLY A 44 -12.85 -14.60 10.37
N LYS A 45 -12.07 -14.46 9.29
CA LYS A 45 -12.62 -14.18 7.95
C LYS A 45 -13.50 -15.32 7.41
N LYS A 46 -13.15 -16.58 7.70
CA LYS A 46 -13.91 -17.76 7.25
C LYS A 46 -15.19 -17.99 8.07
N ARG A 47 -15.19 -17.52 9.33
CA ARG A 47 -16.28 -17.68 10.30
C ARG A 47 -17.03 -16.36 10.56
N LYS A 48 -16.97 -15.43 9.61
CA LYS A 48 -17.71 -14.16 9.69
C LYS A 48 -19.22 -14.44 9.62
N SER A 49 -20.03 -13.72 10.38
CA SER A 49 -21.48 -13.87 10.37
C SER A 49 -22.19 -12.53 10.58
N PRO A 50 -23.33 -12.25 9.92
CA PRO A 50 -24.17 -11.11 10.30
C PRO A 50 -24.77 -11.26 11.71
N ASP A 51 -24.85 -12.49 12.24
CA ASP A 51 -25.24 -12.76 13.61
C ASP A 51 -24.03 -12.66 14.56
N TYR A 52 -24.10 -11.69 15.49
CA TYR A 52 -23.07 -11.46 16.49
C TYR A 52 -22.80 -12.69 17.36
N ALA A 53 -23.85 -13.41 17.78
CA ALA A 53 -23.71 -14.56 18.67
C ALA A 53 -22.93 -15.70 17.98
N GLN A 54 -23.21 -15.93 16.69
CA GLN A 54 -22.49 -16.92 15.88
C GLN A 54 -21.03 -16.51 15.65
N ALA A 55 -20.76 -15.25 15.32
CA ALA A 55 -19.39 -14.76 15.16
C ALA A 55 -18.60 -14.86 16.48
N LYS A 56 -19.27 -14.63 17.61
CA LYS A 56 -18.69 -14.73 18.97
C LYS A 56 -18.31 -16.15 19.34
N THR A 57 -19.01 -17.18 18.85
CA THR A 57 -18.62 -18.58 19.11
C THR A 57 -17.16 -18.85 18.76
N TYR A 58 -16.67 -18.29 17.65
CA TYR A 58 -15.25 -18.44 17.29
C TYR A 58 -14.30 -17.66 18.21
N LEU A 59 -14.68 -16.47 18.70
CA LEU A 59 -13.89 -15.77 19.72
C LEU A 59 -13.85 -16.56 21.03
N ASP A 60 -14.96 -17.22 21.38
CA ASP A 60 -15.10 -18.05 22.57
C ASP A 60 -14.23 -19.33 22.45
N GLU A 61 -14.16 -19.95 21.28
CA GLU A 61 -13.26 -21.09 20.99
C GLU A 61 -11.77 -20.74 21.19
N LEU A 62 -11.40 -19.47 21.02
CA LEU A 62 -10.03 -18.98 21.19
C LEU A 62 -9.73 -18.57 22.64
N GLN A 63 -10.74 -18.57 23.53
CA GLN A 63 -10.53 -18.27 24.94
C GLN A 63 -9.64 -19.34 25.58
N GLY A 64 -8.72 -18.90 26.44
CA GLY A 64 -7.72 -19.77 27.07
C GLY A 64 -6.46 -19.98 26.22
N GLN A 65 -6.42 -19.52 24.97
CA GLN A 65 -5.18 -19.44 24.19
C GLN A 65 -4.37 -18.20 24.60
N GLN A 66 -3.05 -18.24 24.42
CA GLN A 66 -2.16 -17.12 24.77
C GLN A 66 -2.48 -15.83 24.01
N ILE A 67 -3.11 -15.97 22.84
CA ILE A 67 -3.48 -14.86 21.95
C ILE A 67 -4.82 -14.21 22.28
N ALA A 68 -5.61 -14.77 23.20
CA ALA A 68 -7.00 -14.37 23.44
C ALA A 68 -7.15 -12.88 23.77
N ASN A 69 -6.21 -12.33 24.55
CA ASN A 69 -6.20 -10.92 24.97
C ASN A 69 -5.92 -9.94 23.83
N HIS A 70 -5.47 -10.43 22.67
CA HIS A 70 -5.18 -9.62 21.49
C HIS A 70 -6.32 -9.59 20.47
N LEU A 71 -7.43 -10.28 20.76
CA LEU A 71 -8.50 -10.52 19.81
C LEU A 71 -9.80 -9.86 20.26
N GLY A 72 -10.59 -9.42 19.27
CA GLY A 72 -11.92 -8.88 19.49
C GLY A 72 -12.83 -9.10 18.28
N LEU A 73 -14.13 -8.83 18.46
CA LEU A 73 -15.09 -8.81 17.37
C LEU A 73 -15.22 -7.40 16.80
N PHE A 74 -15.35 -7.33 15.47
CA PHE A 74 -15.60 -6.08 14.78
C PHE A 74 -16.48 -6.32 13.56
N ILE A 75 -17.10 -5.24 13.07
CA ILE A 75 -17.92 -5.24 11.86
C ILE A 75 -17.00 -5.12 10.63
N ASP A 76 -17.09 -6.05 9.69
CA ASP A 76 -16.37 -5.95 8.41
C ASP A 76 -17.12 -5.02 7.45
N ARG A 77 -16.86 -3.72 7.57
CA ARG A 77 -17.49 -2.67 6.76
C ARG A 77 -17.11 -2.70 5.28
N LYS A 78 -16.16 -3.56 4.87
CA LYS A 78 -15.83 -3.76 3.44
C LYS A 78 -16.90 -4.55 2.68
N ARG A 79 -17.87 -5.11 3.39
CA ARG A 79 -18.91 -5.99 2.85
C ARG A 79 -20.29 -5.39 3.08
N GLU A 80 -21.19 -5.58 2.12
CA GLU A 80 -22.55 -5.01 2.17
C GLU A 80 -23.34 -5.59 3.34
N GLU A 81 -23.21 -6.89 3.59
CA GLU A 81 -23.85 -7.59 4.70
C GLU A 81 -23.29 -7.23 6.08
N ARG A 82 -22.20 -6.44 6.12
CA ARG A 82 -21.53 -5.95 7.34
C ARG A 82 -21.39 -7.02 8.43
N PRO A 83 -20.78 -8.18 8.13
CA PRO A 83 -20.73 -9.28 9.08
C PRO A 83 -19.76 -8.97 10.21
N TYR A 84 -20.01 -9.51 11.39
CA TYR A 84 -19.06 -9.55 12.49
C TYR A 84 -17.98 -10.61 12.24
N ARG A 85 -16.74 -10.32 12.62
CA ARG A 85 -15.66 -11.30 12.64
C ARG A 85 -14.59 -11.00 13.68
N VAL A 86 -13.84 -12.03 14.05
CA VAL A 86 -12.66 -11.91 14.90
C VAL A 86 -11.53 -11.21 14.16
N GLY A 87 -10.85 -10.28 14.86
CA GLY A 87 -9.64 -9.60 14.39
C GLY A 87 -8.78 -9.14 15.54
N PHE A 88 -7.66 -8.52 15.18
CA PHE A 88 -6.74 -7.97 16.15
C PHE A 88 -7.32 -6.72 16.81
N LEU A 89 -7.37 -6.75 18.14
CA LEU A 89 -7.81 -5.65 18.98
C LEU A 89 -6.63 -4.74 19.32
N GLY A 90 -5.56 -5.33 19.86
CA GLY A 90 -4.36 -4.62 20.24
C GLY A 90 -3.40 -5.47 21.06
N ALA A 91 -2.19 -4.96 21.25
CA ALA A 91 -1.16 -5.57 22.07
C ALA A 91 -0.26 -4.48 22.66
N ASP A 92 0.21 -4.73 23.88
CA ASP A 92 1.30 -3.96 24.45
C ASP A 92 2.58 -4.72 24.15
N ILE A 93 3.51 -4.08 23.47
CA ILE A 93 4.78 -4.69 23.08
C ILE A 93 5.94 -3.85 23.60
N GLN A 94 7.09 -4.49 23.65
CA GLN A 94 8.34 -3.87 24.01
C GLN A 94 9.30 -3.96 22.82
N VAL A 95 9.65 -2.82 22.24
CA VAL A 95 10.64 -2.70 21.15
C VAL A 95 11.90 -2.11 21.76
N ASN A 96 12.91 -2.95 22.00
CA ASN A 96 14.07 -2.61 22.85
C ASN A 96 13.61 -2.03 24.21
N ASP A 97 13.94 -0.78 24.52
CA ASP A 97 13.57 -0.13 25.78
C ASP A 97 12.24 0.64 25.71
N LEU A 98 11.57 0.64 24.55
CA LEU A 98 10.31 1.35 24.31
C LEU A 98 9.09 0.47 24.58
N LYS A 99 8.18 0.98 25.40
CA LYS A 99 6.86 0.39 25.61
C LYS A 99 5.86 0.97 24.63
N VAL A 100 5.44 0.15 23.67
CA VAL A 100 4.59 0.56 22.54
C VAL A 100 3.22 -0.09 22.65
N ARG A 101 2.16 0.72 22.51
CA ARG A 101 0.80 0.22 22.34
C ARG A 101 0.51 0.03 20.86
N VAL A 102 0.21 -1.18 20.42
CA VAL A 102 -0.23 -1.47 19.05
C VAL A 102 -1.74 -1.70 19.04
N GLU A 103 -2.47 -0.96 18.22
CA GLU A 103 -3.93 -1.04 18.14
C GLU A 103 -4.41 -1.44 16.74
N GLY A 104 -5.42 -2.30 16.69
CA GLY A 104 -6.02 -2.78 15.45
C GLY A 104 -7.18 -1.90 14.99
N ASP A 105 -7.02 -1.21 13.86
CA ASP A 105 -8.10 -0.46 13.23
C ASP A 105 -8.45 -0.92 11.80
N GLU A 106 -9.55 -0.38 11.26
CA GLU A 106 -9.91 -0.63 9.88
C GLU A 106 -8.80 -0.13 8.96
N PRO A 107 -8.45 -0.87 7.89
CA PRO A 107 -7.32 -0.51 7.03
C PRO A 107 -7.44 0.83 6.30
N HIS A 108 -8.54 1.56 6.45
CA HIS A 108 -8.76 2.87 5.84
C HIS A 108 -8.78 4.02 6.86
N ASN A 109 -8.62 3.69 8.15
CA ASN A 109 -8.66 4.65 9.26
C ASN A 109 -7.32 4.76 9.98
N CYS A 110 -6.37 3.85 9.73
CA CYS A 110 -5.09 3.83 10.44
C CYS A 110 -4.36 5.18 10.31
N SER A 111 -4.31 5.74 9.09
CA SER A 111 -3.72 7.07 8.87
C SER A 111 -4.55 8.22 9.46
N SER A 112 -5.87 8.04 9.59
CA SER A 112 -6.78 9.02 10.21
C SER A 112 -6.55 9.14 11.72
N LEU A 113 -6.26 8.05 12.42
CA LEU A 113 -5.93 8.07 13.86
C LEU A 113 -4.71 8.95 14.15
N VAL A 114 -3.72 8.94 13.27
CA VAL A 114 -2.57 9.85 13.33
C VAL A 114 -3.01 11.31 13.12
N GLY A 115 -3.91 11.56 12.17
CA GLY A 115 -4.46 12.90 11.93
C GLY A 115 -5.23 13.48 13.12
N LEU A 116 -5.96 12.61 13.82
CA LEU A 116 -6.72 12.92 15.03
C LEU A 116 -5.83 13.05 16.28
N GLY A 117 -4.60 12.54 16.23
CA GLY A 117 -3.67 12.51 17.37
C GLY A 117 -3.97 11.38 18.35
N GLU A 118 -4.73 10.36 17.92
CA GLU A 118 -5.03 9.14 18.69
C GLU A 118 -3.91 8.10 18.56
N ALA A 119 -3.10 8.18 17.50
CA ALA A 119 -1.89 7.39 17.32
C ALA A 119 -0.70 8.28 16.93
N ASP A 120 0.50 7.91 17.35
CA ASP A 120 1.74 8.61 17.00
C ASP A 120 2.27 8.15 15.64
N ILE A 121 2.04 6.88 15.34
CA ILE A 121 2.47 6.20 14.12
C ILE A 121 1.39 5.24 13.64
N ALA A 122 1.34 4.98 12.35
CA ALA A 122 0.48 4.00 11.73
C ALA A 122 1.19 3.25 10.60
N VAL A 123 0.72 2.05 10.30
CA VAL A 123 1.08 1.32 9.07
C VAL A 123 -0.06 1.43 8.08
N ALA A 124 0.18 2.12 6.96
CA ALA A 124 -0.83 2.43 5.95
C ALA A 124 -0.29 2.26 4.53
N GLY A 125 -1.16 1.95 3.57
CA GLY A 125 -0.80 1.89 2.15
C GLY A 125 -0.81 3.28 1.51
N LEU A 126 0.02 3.51 0.48
CA LEU A 126 -0.11 4.76 -0.30
C LEU A 126 -1.51 4.88 -0.93
N ASP A 127 -2.09 3.79 -1.41
CA ASP A 127 -3.44 3.76 -1.97
C ASP A 127 -4.50 4.28 -0.99
N GLU A 128 -4.39 3.92 0.29
CA GLU A 128 -5.22 4.45 1.37
C GLU A 128 -4.97 5.95 1.56
N LEU A 129 -3.71 6.34 1.72
CA LEU A 129 -3.34 7.75 1.94
C LEU A 129 -3.85 8.64 0.81
N LEU A 130 -3.71 8.18 -0.44
CA LEU A 130 -4.20 8.89 -1.62
C LEU A 130 -5.73 8.97 -1.64
N ALA A 131 -6.45 7.96 -1.14
CA ALA A 131 -7.90 8.00 -1.02
C ALA A 131 -8.36 8.96 0.08
N VAL A 132 -7.72 8.97 1.25
CA VAL A 132 -8.10 9.82 2.39
C VAL A 132 -7.70 11.29 2.18
N THR A 133 -6.57 11.55 1.52
CA THR A 133 -6.03 12.91 1.34
C THR A 133 -6.23 13.49 -0.06
N HIS A 134 -7.07 12.89 -0.89
CA HIS A 134 -7.28 13.32 -2.27
C HIS A 134 -7.65 14.81 -2.41
N ASN A 135 -8.34 15.40 -1.42
CA ASN A 135 -8.71 16.82 -1.42
C ASN A 135 -7.57 17.80 -1.08
N SER A 136 -6.53 17.31 -0.40
CA SER A 136 -5.40 18.11 0.08
C SER A 136 -4.07 17.73 -0.54
N LEU A 137 -4.07 16.79 -1.47
CA LEU A 137 -2.89 16.32 -2.18
C LEU A 137 -2.96 16.76 -3.65
N ASN A 138 -1.82 17.20 -4.20
CA ASN A 138 -1.71 17.43 -5.63
C ASN A 138 -1.89 16.11 -6.41
N ALA A 139 -2.72 16.11 -7.45
CA ALA A 139 -3.05 14.93 -8.26
C ALA A 139 -1.83 14.28 -8.96
N SER A 140 -0.72 15.02 -9.09
CA SER A 140 0.52 14.48 -9.65
C SER A 140 1.29 13.52 -8.73
N ALA A 141 0.90 13.41 -7.45
CA ALA A 141 1.54 12.52 -6.49
C ALA A 141 1.10 11.06 -6.68
N THR A 142 1.86 10.31 -7.48
CA THR A 142 1.60 8.88 -7.78
C THR A 142 2.61 7.93 -7.13
N LYS A 143 3.61 8.47 -6.43
CA LYS A 143 4.67 7.73 -5.75
C LYS A 143 4.76 8.20 -4.30
N TRP A 144 5.01 7.28 -3.37
CA TRP A 144 4.96 7.65 -1.94
C TRP A 144 6.05 8.66 -1.56
N GLY A 145 7.21 8.64 -2.24
CA GLY A 145 8.27 9.63 -2.03
C GLY A 145 7.90 11.05 -2.47
N MET A 146 6.75 11.25 -3.15
CA MET A 146 6.20 12.57 -3.50
C MET A 146 5.17 13.08 -2.50
N TYR A 147 4.62 12.19 -1.67
CA TYR A 147 3.42 12.47 -0.89
C TYR A 147 3.62 13.64 0.07
N ASN A 148 4.68 13.61 0.88
CA ASN A 148 4.93 14.63 1.91
C ASN A 148 5.13 16.02 1.31
N TYR A 149 5.69 16.10 0.10
CA TYR A 149 5.93 17.35 -0.63
C TYR A 149 4.63 17.93 -1.21
N ASN A 150 3.76 17.06 -1.71
CA ASN A 150 2.53 17.45 -2.38
C ASN A 150 1.34 17.61 -1.43
N LEU A 151 1.50 17.21 -0.17
CA LEU A 151 0.47 17.35 0.86
C LEU A 151 0.53 18.74 1.49
N LYS A 152 -0.62 19.41 1.56
CA LYS A 152 -0.70 20.74 2.18
C LYS A 152 -0.09 20.75 3.60
N LYS A 153 0.56 21.87 3.94
CA LYS A 153 1.44 21.96 5.13
C LYS A 153 0.67 21.78 6.43
N GLU A 154 -0.61 22.15 6.50
CA GLU A 154 -1.48 22.06 7.68
C GLU A 154 -1.80 20.63 8.12
N HIS A 155 -1.64 19.64 7.24
CA HIS A 155 -1.84 18.25 7.61
C HIS A 155 -0.70 17.75 8.50
N LYS A 156 -1.01 16.95 9.52
CA LYS A 156 -0.02 16.35 10.43
C LYS A 156 0.57 15.05 9.90
N VAL A 157 -0.25 14.28 9.18
CA VAL A 157 0.07 12.94 8.68
C VAL A 157 1.20 13.02 7.66
N ARG A 158 2.33 12.35 7.92
CA ARG A 158 3.47 12.27 6.99
C ARG A 158 4.00 10.85 6.90
N ILE A 159 4.43 10.46 5.71
CA ILE A 159 5.16 9.20 5.54
C ILE A 159 6.55 9.36 6.15
N ALA A 160 7.02 8.32 6.83
CA ALA A 160 8.38 8.21 7.35
C ALA A 160 9.31 7.38 6.45
N GLY A 161 8.75 6.36 5.81
CA GLY A 161 9.44 5.52 4.84
C GLY A 161 8.67 4.24 4.62
N SER A 162 9.26 3.34 3.85
CA SER A 162 8.73 2.02 3.62
C SER A 162 8.80 1.17 4.89
N ALA A 163 7.72 0.44 5.19
CA ALA A 163 7.74 -0.54 6.27
C ALA A 163 8.39 -1.86 5.86
N MET A 164 8.73 -2.04 4.57
CA MET A 164 9.38 -3.24 4.01
C MET A 164 8.70 -4.55 4.44
N LEU A 165 7.38 -4.54 4.46
CA LEU A 165 6.60 -5.73 4.80
C LEU A 165 6.65 -6.71 3.63
N THR A 166 7.23 -7.88 3.86
CA THR A 166 7.40 -8.92 2.84
C THR A 166 6.45 -10.10 3.04
N ARG A 167 6.28 -10.86 1.96
CA ARG A 167 5.54 -12.11 1.95
C ARG A 167 6.15 -13.06 0.94
N TYR A 168 6.11 -14.36 1.25
CA TYR A 168 6.55 -15.39 0.34
C TYR A 168 5.76 -15.35 -0.96
N ASN A 169 6.49 -15.31 -2.07
CA ASN A 169 5.98 -15.32 -3.42
C ASN A 169 6.42 -16.62 -4.11
N ASP A 170 5.46 -17.47 -4.45
CA ASP A 170 5.72 -18.80 -5.03
C ASP A 170 6.35 -18.71 -6.43
N VAL A 171 6.11 -17.63 -7.17
CA VAL A 171 6.58 -17.47 -8.56
C VAL A 171 8.10 -17.31 -8.61
N VAL A 172 8.64 -16.55 -7.66
CA VAL A 172 10.09 -16.29 -7.52
C VAL A 172 10.71 -17.02 -6.33
N SER A 173 9.93 -17.86 -5.65
CA SER A 173 10.33 -18.72 -4.51
C SER A 173 11.08 -18.00 -3.38
N ARG A 174 10.64 -16.80 -3.01
CA ARG A 174 11.25 -16.02 -1.91
C ARG A 174 10.28 -15.01 -1.30
N ASP A 175 10.64 -14.46 -0.13
CA ASP A 175 9.94 -13.32 0.46
C ASP A 175 10.18 -12.06 -0.41
N VAL A 176 9.08 -11.47 -0.89
CA VAL A 176 9.05 -10.24 -1.69
C VAL A 176 8.17 -9.21 -0.99
N GLN A 177 8.53 -7.93 -1.07
CA GLN A 177 7.71 -6.85 -0.52
C GLN A 177 6.27 -6.89 -1.06
N ASP A 178 5.29 -6.67 -0.17
CA ASP A 178 3.85 -6.61 -0.52
C ASP A 178 3.53 -5.28 -1.23
N MET A 179 4.14 -5.08 -2.40
CA MET A 179 3.86 -3.98 -3.31
C MET A 179 2.67 -4.32 -4.21
N VAL A 180 1.89 -3.30 -4.55
CA VAL A 180 0.76 -3.40 -5.46
C VAL A 180 0.75 -2.23 -6.43
N GLY A 181 0.26 -2.44 -7.64
CA GLY A 181 -0.02 -1.35 -8.58
C GLY A 181 -1.51 -1.20 -8.83
N PHE A 182 -1.96 0.02 -9.09
CA PHE A 182 -3.34 0.29 -9.51
C PHE A 182 -3.40 0.37 -11.03
N PHE A 183 -3.87 -0.69 -11.67
CA PHE A 183 -3.78 -0.89 -13.11
C PHE A 183 -5.14 -0.85 -13.78
N LEU A 184 -5.10 -0.61 -15.10
CA LEU A 184 -6.19 -0.96 -15.98
C LEU A 184 -6.22 -2.47 -16.24
N ILE A 185 -7.41 -3.06 -16.15
CA ILE A 185 -7.66 -4.46 -16.47
C ILE A 185 -8.76 -4.56 -17.53
N ALA A 186 -8.69 -5.55 -18.41
CA ALA A 186 -9.69 -5.73 -19.47
C ALA A 186 -10.01 -7.21 -19.68
N LYS A 187 -11.18 -7.47 -20.28
CA LYS A 187 -11.65 -8.82 -20.61
C LYS A 187 -10.77 -9.54 -21.62
N GLN A 188 -10.15 -8.79 -22.52
CA GLN A 188 -9.26 -9.32 -23.56
C GLN A 188 -8.32 -8.22 -24.04
N ARG A 189 -7.29 -8.61 -24.79
CA ARG A 189 -6.41 -7.66 -25.49
C ARG A 189 -7.25 -6.71 -26.37
N PRO A 190 -7.06 -5.38 -26.26
CA PRO A 190 -7.70 -4.43 -27.17
C PRO A 190 -7.40 -4.78 -28.63
N LYS A 191 -8.42 -4.76 -29.49
CA LYS A 191 -8.31 -5.15 -30.90
C LYS A 191 -7.68 -4.08 -31.78
N ASP A 192 -7.72 -2.83 -31.34
CA ASP A 192 -7.18 -1.72 -32.09
C ASP A 192 -5.66 -1.68 -31.97
N ASP A 193 -4.98 -1.42 -33.08
CA ASP A 193 -3.55 -1.06 -33.21
C ASP A 193 -3.23 0.25 -32.46
N VAL A 194 -3.61 0.35 -31.18
CA VAL A 194 -3.14 1.40 -30.28
C VAL A 194 -1.68 1.06 -29.96
N GLY A 195 -0.81 1.33 -30.94
CA GLY A 195 0.61 1.05 -30.95
C GLY A 195 1.41 1.92 -29.98
N THR A 196 0.91 2.18 -28.77
CA THR A 196 1.61 3.02 -27.81
C THR A 196 1.63 2.39 -26.42
N GLY A 197 2.85 2.25 -25.89
CA GLY A 197 3.16 1.58 -24.64
C GLY A 197 2.74 2.32 -23.38
N TYR A 198 1.64 3.09 -23.37
CA TYR A 198 1.24 3.87 -22.20
C TYR A 198 -0.27 3.85 -21.88
N PRO A 199 -0.64 3.74 -20.59
CA PRO A 199 -2.02 3.90 -20.13
C PRO A 199 -2.68 5.23 -20.51
N LYS A 200 -1.91 6.31 -20.74
CA LYS A 200 -2.47 7.64 -21.02
C LYS A 200 -3.24 7.71 -22.33
N ASP A 201 -2.75 7.05 -23.38
CA ASP A 201 -3.43 7.05 -24.67
C ASP A 201 -4.68 6.18 -24.60
N TYR A 202 -4.62 5.11 -23.81
CA TYR A 202 -5.78 4.29 -23.52
C TYR A 202 -6.83 5.04 -22.67
N LEU A 203 -6.43 5.79 -21.65
CA LEU A 203 -7.34 6.64 -20.88
C LEU A 203 -7.99 7.72 -21.75
N GLN A 204 -7.24 8.35 -22.65
CA GLN A 204 -7.82 9.32 -23.61
C GLN A 204 -8.83 8.65 -24.55
N HIS A 205 -8.56 7.43 -25.02
CA HIS A 205 -9.52 6.65 -25.80
C HIS A 205 -10.81 6.40 -25.00
N LEU A 206 -10.70 5.94 -23.75
CA LEU A 206 -11.86 5.73 -22.86
C LEU A 206 -12.64 7.03 -22.64
N GLU A 207 -11.96 8.17 -22.48
CA GLU A 207 -12.59 9.48 -22.36
C GLU A 207 -13.37 9.89 -23.61
N HIS A 208 -12.82 9.61 -24.80
CA HIS A 208 -13.41 9.97 -26.09
C HIS A 208 -14.63 9.11 -26.42
N HIS A 209 -14.53 7.80 -26.24
CA HIS A 209 -15.57 6.84 -26.60
C HIS A 209 -16.57 6.54 -25.47
N LYS A 210 -16.35 7.10 -24.26
CA LYS A 210 -17.23 6.95 -23.09
C LYS A 210 -17.46 5.50 -22.65
N ASN A 211 -16.49 4.62 -22.92
CA ASN A 211 -16.46 3.26 -22.36
C ASN A 211 -16.53 3.31 -20.83
N ARG A 212 -17.16 2.30 -20.24
CA ARG A 212 -17.29 2.21 -18.79
C ARG A 212 -15.95 1.86 -18.16
N VAL A 213 -15.64 2.56 -17.08
CA VAL A 213 -14.46 2.32 -16.25
C VAL A 213 -14.94 1.92 -14.86
N PHE A 214 -14.95 0.61 -14.61
CA PHE A 214 -15.33 0.06 -13.31
C PHE A 214 -14.23 0.32 -12.28
N VAL A 215 -14.60 0.78 -11.10
CA VAL A 215 -13.64 1.01 -10.02
C VAL A 215 -14.24 0.65 -8.68
N LYS A 216 -13.43 0.12 -7.77
CA LYS A 216 -13.90 -0.11 -6.41
C LYS A 216 -14.34 1.20 -5.75
N GLY A 217 -15.53 1.23 -5.15
CA GLY A 217 -16.14 2.48 -4.64
C GLY A 217 -15.23 3.38 -3.79
N ARG A 218 -14.36 2.80 -2.94
CA ARG A 218 -13.40 3.55 -2.12
C ARG A 218 -12.34 4.35 -2.90
N TYR A 219 -12.15 4.07 -4.18
CA TYR A 219 -11.22 4.79 -5.06
C TYR A 219 -11.94 5.70 -6.06
N ALA A 220 -13.27 5.63 -6.15
CA ALA A 220 -14.05 6.30 -7.18
C ALA A 220 -13.84 7.82 -7.16
N GLU A 221 -13.93 8.46 -5.99
CA GLU A 221 -13.74 9.92 -5.85
C GLU A 221 -12.35 10.37 -6.31
N LYS A 222 -11.31 9.62 -5.94
CA LYS A 222 -9.93 9.91 -6.36
C LYS A 222 -9.78 9.79 -7.87
N VAL A 223 -10.32 8.72 -8.48
CA VAL A 223 -10.26 8.51 -9.93
C VAL A 223 -11.04 9.62 -10.63
N HIS A 224 -12.22 9.98 -10.15
CA HIS A 224 -13.04 11.06 -10.70
C HIS A 224 -12.32 12.40 -10.64
N LYS A 225 -11.63 12.70 -9.53
CA LYS A 225 -10.82 13.92 -9.41
C LYS A 225 -9.63 13.94 -10.36
N SER A 226 -8.97 12.80 -10.54
CA SER A 226 -7.76 12.70 -11.37
C SER A 226 -8.06 12.62 -12.86
N TYR A 227 -9.23 12.05 -13.21
CA TYR A 227 -9.68 11.77 -14.58
C TYR A 227 -11.18 12.10 -14.72
N PRO A 228 -11.56 13.39 -14.64
CA PRO A 228 -12.97 13.82 -14.54
C PRO A 228 -13.80 13.54 -15.78
N LYS A 229 -13.17 13.18 -16.90
CA LYS A 229 -13.84 12.91 -18.18
C LYS A 229 -14.15 11.43 -18.41
N LEU A 230 -13.63 10.53 -17.58
CA LEU A 230 -13.92 9.10 -17.65
C LEU A 230 -15.36 8.80 -17.21
N ASN A 231 -15.97 7.80 -17.85
CA ASN A 231 -17.27 7.27 -17.46
C ASN A 231 -17.09 6.23 -16.35
N ILE A 232 -16.94 6.72 -15.11
CA ILE A 232 -16.58 5.91 -13.94
C ILE A 232 -17.83 5.27 -13.34
N GLU A 233 -17.80 3.94 -13.15
CA GLU A 233 -18.86 3.18 -12.51
C GLU A 233 -18.33 2.50 -11.23
N PRO A 234 -18.73 2.97 -10.03
CA PRO A 234 -18.33 2.35 -8.78
C PRO A 234 -18.95 0.96 -8.61
N VAL A 235 -18.12 -0.06 -8.36
CA VAL A 235 -18.55 -1.45 -8.16
C VAL A 235 -17.90 -2.10 -6.93
N HIS A 236 -18.42 -3.25 -6.52
CA HIS A 236 -17.84 -4.02 -5.40
C HIS A 236 -16.70 -4.95 -5.84
N ASP A 237 -16.90 -5.69 -6.94
CA ASP A 237 -15.94 -6.59 -7.59
C ASP A 237 -15.66 -6.06 -9.00
N VAL A 238 -14.47 -5.50 -9.21
CA VAL A 238 -14.09 -4.86 -10.48
C VAL A 238 -13.87 -5.94 -11.54
N GLU A 239 -13.25 -7.05 -11.15
CA GLU A 239 -12.91 -8.13 -12.06
C GLU A 239 -14.16 -8.82 -12.63
N ASP A 240 -15.20 -9.06 -11.83
CA ASP A 240 -16.48 -9.60 -12.32
C ASP A 240 -17.22 -8.59 -13.19
N ALA A 241 -17.29 -7.31 -12.76
CA ALA A 241 -17.92 -6.27 -13.55
C ALA A 241 -17.32 -6.13 -14.96
N VAL A 242 -15.98 -6.22 -15.08
CA VAL A 242 -15.30 -6.23 -16.38
C VAL A 242 -15.68 -7.45 -17.21
N ASN A 243 -15.70 -8.64 -16.61
CA ASN A 243 -16.04 -9.87 -17.32
C ASN A 243 -17.49 -9.88 -17.84
N ASP A 244 -18.42 -9.32 -17.09
CA ASP A 244 -19.84 -9.27 -17.43
C ASP A 244 -20.20 -8.09 -18.35
N SER A 245 -19.25 -7.20 -18.62
CA SER A 245 -19.42 -6.01 -19.44
C SER A 245 -19.17 -6.22 -20.94
N ASN A 246 -19.36 -5.15 -21.72
CA ASN A 246 -19.14 -5.14 -23.16
C ASN A 246 -17.64 -5.09 -23.49
N THR A 247 -17.27 -5.54 -24.69
CA THR A 247 -15.89 -5.38 -25.17
C THR A 247 -15.53 -3.89 -25.24
N GLY A 248 -14.38 -3.52 -24.67
CA GLY A 248 -13.90 -2.14 -24.60
C GLY A 248 -14.15 -1.47 -23.25
N ASP A 249 -15.06 -1.99 -22.42
CA ASP A 249 -15.16 -1.60 -21.02
C ASP A 249 -13.98 -2.17 -20.22
N VAL A 250 -13.52 -1.44 -19.21
CA VAL A 250 -12.32 -1.77 -18.43
C VAL A 250 -12.52 -1.54 -16.94
N GLY A 251 -11.61 -2.08 -16.14
CA GLY A 251 -11.57 -1.91 -14.70
C GLY A 251 -10.30 -1.21 -14.24
N LEU A 252 -10.38 -0.46 -13.15
CA LEU A 252 -9.24 0.03 -12.39
C LEU A 252 -9.15 -0.73 -11.06
N GLU A 253 -8.11 -1.55 -10.92
CA GLU A 253 -7.97 -2.49 -9.81
C GLU A 253 -6.53 -2.53 -9.25
N ILE A 254 -6.43 -2.83 -7.96
CA ILE A 254 -5.16 -3.11 -7.29
C ILE A 254 -4.70 -4.52 -7.63
N VAL A 255 -3.58 -4.61 -8.35
CA VAL A 255 -2.95 -5.86 -8.75
C VAL A 255 -1.63 -6.02 -8.01
N GLN A 256 -1.46 -7.18 -7.37
CA GLN A 256 -0.22 -7.59 -6.71
C GLN A 256 0.54 -8.61 -7.58
N THR A 257 0.02 -9.84 -7.62
CA THR A 257 0.65 -10.96 -8.30
C THR A 257 0.08 -11.20 -9.70
N GLY A 258 -1.13 -10.71 -9.98
CA GLY A 258 -1.86 -11.03 -11.22
C GLY A 258 -2.63 -12.35 -11.19
N SER A 259 -2.59 -13.12 -10.09
CA SER A 259 -3.21 -14.46 -10.02
C SER A 259 -4.73 -14.45 -10.21
N THR A 260 -5.43 -13.43 -9.71
CA THR A 260 -6.88 -13.28 -9.94
C THR A 260 -7.19 -13.01 -11.39
N LEU A 261 -6.41 -12.14 -12.06
CA LEU A 261 -6.59 -11.84 -13.48
C LEU A 261 -6.41 -13.12 -14.31
N ARG A 262 -5.32 -13.88 -14.07
CA ARG A 262 -5.09 -15.16 -14.73
C ARG A 262 -6.25 -16.14 -14.54
N ARG A 263 -6.76 -16.28 -13.31
CA ARG A 263 -7.89 -17.18 -13.00
C ARG A 263 -9.19 -16.74 -13.68
N LYS A 264 -9.44 -15.43 -13.77
CA LYS A 264 -10.63 -14.84 -14.39
C LYS A 264 -10.45 -14.57 -15.89
N ASN A 265 -9.34 -15.00 -16.50
CA ASN A 265 -8.97 -14.76 -17.90
C ASN A 265 -8.99 -13.28 -18.32
N LEU A 266 -8.58 -12.39 -17.40
CA LEU A 266 -8.43 -10.96 -17.64
C LEU A 266 -6.99 -10.62 -18.01
N VAL A 267 -6.82 -9.53 -18.76
CA VAL A 267 -5.51 -8.97 -19.11
C VAL A 267 -5.20 -7.72 -18.28
N LEU A 268 -3.91 -7.51 -18.02
CA LEU A 268 -3.36 -6.30 -17.39
C LEU A 268 -2.86 -5.35 -18.48
N LEU A 269 -3.19 -4.07 -18.40
CA LEU A 269 -2.83 -3.10 -19.43
C LEU A 269 -1.77 -2.10 -18.94
N GLY A 270 -0.60 -2.08 -19.57
CA GLY A 270 0.41 -1.03 -19.44
C GLY A 270 0.98 -0.86 -18.02
N ALA A 271 1.38 0.38 -17.72
CA ALA A 271 1.91 0.79 -16.42
C ALA A 271 0.78 1.04 -15.38
N PRO A 272 1.07 0.92 -14.08
CA PRO A 272 0.10 1.30 -13.05
C PRO A 272 -0.05 2.83 -12.98
N LEU A 273 -1.23 3.30 -12.59
CA LEU A 273 -1.48 4.72 -12.32
C LEU A 273 -0.72 5.21 -11.08
N PHE A 274 -0.53 4.33 -10.11
CA PHE A 274 0.34 4.53 -8.95
C PHE A 274 0.74 3.17 -8.36
N LEU A 275 1.84 3.17 -7.61
CA LEU A 275 2.27 2.04 -6.80
C LEU A 275 1.95 2.28 -5.33
N SER A 276 1.58 1.24 -4.61
CA SER A 276 1.36 1.27 -3.17
C SER A 276 2.15 0.15 -2.50
N GLU A 277 2.69 0.46 -1.33
CA GLU A 277 3.34 -0.47 -0.42
C GLU A 277 2.95 -0.06 1.00
N SER A 278 3.23 -0.91 1.99
CA SER A 278 3.00 -0.55 3.39
C SER A 278 4.06 0.45 3.86
N LEU A 279 3.61 1.57 4.43
CA LEU A 279 4.44 2.70 4.85
C LEU A 279 4.25 2.96 6.34
N TYR A 280 5.31 3.40 7.01
CA TYR A 280 5.17 4.05 8.31
C TYR A 280 4.70 5.48 8.11
N VAL A 281 3.64 5.85 8.82
CA VAL A 281 2.98 7.16 8.73
C VAL A 281 2.90 7.75 10.12
N VAL A 282 3.30 9.00 10.32
CA VAL A 282 3.57 9.56 11.65
C VAL A 282 2.88 10.89 11.87
N ASP A 283 2.63 11.22 13.14
CA ASP A 283 2.27 12.58 13.54
C ASP A 283 3.53 13.44 13.44
N TYR A 284 3.65 14.16 12.33
CA TYR A 284 4.80 15.00 12.08
C TYR A 284 4.93 16.13 13.10
N TYR A 285 3.84 16.60 13.70
CA TYR A 285 3.91 17.72 14.66
C TYR A 285 4.57 17.24 15.95
N LYS A 286 4.29 16.01 16.39
CA LYS A 286 5.01 15.38 17.50
C LYS A 286 6.47 15.15 17.15
N TYR A 287 6.73 14.52 16.00
CA TYR A 287 8.10 14.27 15.50
C TYR A 287 8.95 15.56 15.47
N ASN A 288 8.40 16.66 14.95
CA ASN A 288 9.16 17.89 14.74
C ASN A 288 9.39 18.70 16.03
N LYS A 289 8.50 18.60 17.02
CA LYS A 289 8.67 19.32 18.29
C LYS A 289 9.82 18.76 19.13
N LYS A 290 10.33 17.57 18.81
CA LYS A 290 11.30 16.81 19.64
C LYS A 290 10.86 16.64 21.11
N SER A 291 9.60 16.93 21.41
CA SER A 291 9.01 16.82 22.75
C SER A 291 8.53 15.41 23.04
N ASP A 292 8.54 14.55 22.01
CA ASP A 292 8.12 13.16 22.08
C ASP A 292 9.29 12.32 21.56
N GLU A 293 10.22 12.01 22.47
CA GLU A 293 11.40 11.20 22.16
C GLU A 293 11.00 9.76 21.80
N GLY A 294 9.89 9.26 22.35
CA GLY A 294 9.41 7.90 22.12
C GLY A 294 9.05 7.63 20.66
N LEU A 295 8.34 8.55 19.97
CA LEU A 295 8.08 8.41 18.53
C LEU A 295 9.37 8.41 17.69
N ILE A 296 10.33 9.28 18.01
CA ILE A 296 11.59 9.37 17.27
C ILE A 296 12.41 8.10 17.45
N GLN A 297 12.59 7.67 18.70
CA GLN A 297 13.31 6.44 19.05
C GLN A 297 12.64 5.23 18.41
N LEU A 298 11.31 5.13 18.47
CA LEU A 298 10.59 4.04 17.82
C LEU A 298 10.82 4.02 16.30
N LEU A 299 10.83 5.17 15.63
CA LEU A 299 11.14 5.23 14.21
C LEU A 299 12.57 4.80 13.91
N ASP A 300 13.52 5.17 14.77
CA ASP A 300 14.91 4.74 14.62
C ASP A 300 15.03 3.20 14.74
N GLU A 301 14.27 2.58 15.65
CA GLU A 301 14.21 1.12 15.82
C GLU A 301 13.49 0.38 14.69
N LEU A 302 12.44 0.98 14.13
CA LEU A 302 11.68 0.39 13.02
C LEU A 302 12.41 0.49 11.67
N THR A 303 13.45 1.34 11.60
CA THR A 303 14.29 1.60 10.42
C THR A 303 13.50 1.74 9.11
N PRO A 304 12.62 2.75 8.96
CA PRO A 304 11.89 2.98 7.71
C PRO A 304 12.84 3.14 6.52
N VAL A 305 12.62 2.34 5.48
CA VAL A 305 13.49 2.33 4.29
C VAL A 305 13.14 3.46 3.33
N GLY A 306 14.18 4.15 2.85
CA GLY A 306 14.08 5.27 1.90
C GLY A 306 13.64 4.86 0.49
N TYR A 307 13.19 5.83 -0.31
CA TYR A 307 12.62 5.54 -1.64
C TYR A 307 13.62 4.93 -2.62
N PHE A 308 14.86 5.42 -2.56
CA PHE A 308 15.97 5.06 -3.44
C PHE A 308 16.99 4.13 -2.76
N GLU A 309 16.66 3.57 -1.59
CA GLU A 309 17.59 2.67 -0.90
C GLU A 309 17.66 1.32 -1.60
N GLN A 310 18.87 0.76 -1.66
CA GLN A 310 19.19 -0.46 -2.39
C GLN A 310 18.26 -1.62 -2.04
N GLU A 311 17.93 -1.83 -0.76
CA GLU A 311 17.03 -2.91 -0.33
C GLU A 311 15.66 -2.80 -1.00
N ARG A 312 15.12 -1.58 -1.10
CA ARG A 312 13.85 -1.33 -1.80
C ARG A 312 13.97 -1.55 -3.30
N LEU A 313 15.10 -1.19 -3.93
CA LEU A 313 15.33 -1.45 -5.36
C LEU A 313 15.34 -2.96 -5.66
N VAL A 314 15.98 -3.76 -4.80
CA VAL A 314 15.98 -5.23 -4.89
C VAL A 314 14.56 -5.78 -4.76
N GLN A 315 13.79 -5.34 -3.76
CA GLN A 315 12.41 -5.77 -3.58
C GLN A 315 11.50 -5.35 -4.74
N PHE A 316 11.70 -4.14 -5.28
CA PHE A 316 10.98 -3.65 -6.45
C PHE A 316 11.26 -4.50 -7.69
N ALA A 317 12.52 -4.86 -7.93
CA ALA A 317 12.93 -5.74 -9.01
C ALA A 317 12.28 -7.13 -8.90
N TYR A 318 12.25 -7.72 -7.71
CA TYR A 318 11.55 -8.99 -7.47
C TYR A 318 10.05 -8.91 -7.68
N TRP A 319 9.41 -7.84 -7.19
CA TRP A 319 7.99 -7.62 -7.41
C TRP A 319 7.66 -7.53 -8.90
N TYR A 320 8.42 -6.73 -9.65
CA TYR A 320 8.23 -6.57 -11.09
C TYR A 320 8.46 -7.89 -11.83
N HIS A 321 9.54 -8.61 -11.51
CA HIS A 321 9.82 -9.92 -12.09
C HIS A 321 8.71 -10.92 -11.80
N ALA A 322 8.25 -11.03 -10.55
CA ALA A 322 7.18 -11.96 -10.19
C ALA A 322 5.86 -11.65 -10.91
N LEU A 323 5.53 -10.36 -11.08
CA LEU A 323 4.35 -9.95 -11.84
C LEU A 323 4.49 -10.29 -13.34
N GLN A 324 5.68 -10.07 -13.90
CA GLN A 324 6.02 -10.43 -15.28
C GLN A 324 5.86 -11.94 -15.52
N GLU A 325 6.52 -12.77 -14.71
CA GLU A 325 6.47 -14.23 -14.88
C GLU A 325 5.06 -14.78 -14.68
N ASN A 326 4.30 -14.22 -13.73
CA ASN A 326 2.97 -14.73 -13.44
C ASN A 326 1.92 -14.38 -14.50
N LEU A 327 2.06 -13.23 -15.18
CA LEU A 327 1.12 -12.77 -16.21
C LEU A 327 1.53 -13.14 -17.63
N GLY A 328 2.84 -13.18 -17.93
CA GLY A 328 3.36 -13.42 -19.28
C GLY A 328 2.70 -12.48 -20.31
N ASP A 329 2.20 -13.07 -21.40
CA ASP A 329 1.55 -12.34 -22.49
C ASP A 329 0.23 -11.65 -22.10
N ASN A 330 -0.31 -11.91 -20.92
CA ASN A 330 -1.49 -11.21 -20.42
C ASN A 330 -1.16 -9.83 -19.83
N TRP A 331 0.13 -9.46 -19.71
CA TRP A 331 0.53 -8.08 -19.45
C TRP A 331 0.75 -7.33 -20.76
N ILE A 332 -0.34 -6.80 -21.30
CA ILE A 332 -0.36 -6.11 -22.59
C ILE A 332 0.39 -4.79 -22.47
N ASN A 333 1.28 -4.53 -23.43
CA ASN A 333 2.12 -3.33 -23.47
C ASN A 333 2.90 -3.14 -22.15
N LYS A 334 3.42 -4.25 -21.59
CA LYS A 334 4.25 -4.24 -20.39
C LYS A 334 5.36 -3.19 -20.52
N PRO A 335 5.39 -2.14 -19.66
CA PRO A 335 6.40 -1.09 -19.71
C PRO A 335 7.74 -1.62 -19.18
N ASP A 336 8.82 -0.89 -19.45
CA ASP A 336 10.11 -1.17 -18.82
C ASP A 336 10.02 -0.95 -17.29
N ILE A 337 10.84 -1.67 -16.52
CA ILE A 337 10.87 -1.55 -15.06
C ILE A 337 11.24 -0.11 -14.63
N LEU A 338 12.15 0.53 -15.37
CA LEU A 338 12.61 1.89 -15.09
C LEU A 338 11.48 2.90 -15.27
N ASP A 339 10.64 2.73 -16.30
CA ASP A 339 9.50 3.59 -16.60
C ASP A 339 8.45 3.58 -15.49
N ILE A 340 8.25 2.42 -14.85
CA ILE A 340 7.38 2.30 -13.68
C ILE A 340 8.02 2.96 -12.45
N PHE A 341 9.33 2.76 -12.26
CA PHE A 341 10.03 3.13 -11.04
C PHE A 341 10.02 4.64 -10.78
N CYS A 342 10.70 5.44 -11.62
CA CYS A 342 10.67 6.90 -11.56
C CYS A 342 11.31 7.56 -12.80
N SER A 343 11.15 8.88 -12.90
CA SER A 343 11.75 9.69 -13.96
C SER A 343 12.26 11.04 -13.42
N GLN A 344 13.04 11.74 -14.21
CA GLN A 344 13.47 13.11 -13.90
C GLN A 344 12.28 14.07 -13.66
N GLN A 345 11.16 13.84 -14.35
CA GLN A 345 9.93 14.61 -14.13
C GLN A 345 9.34 14.38 -12.73
N ASP A 346 9.59 13.21 -12.13
CA ASP A 346 9.12 12.90 -10.78
C ASP A 346 9.90 13.69 -9.71
N ALA A 347 11.19 13.91 -9.92
CA ALA A 347 11.99 14.79 -9.06
C ALA A 347 11.47 16.24 -9.10
N LEU A 348 11.08 16.75 -10.27
CA LEU A 348 10.42 18.05 -10.41
C LEU A 348 9.08 18.12 -9.66
N ARG A 349 8.34 17.01 -9.62
CA ARG A 349 7.06 16.86 -8.91
C ARG A 349 7.22 16.55 -7.42
N GLY A 350 8.44 16.56 -6.89
CA GLY A 350 8.68 16.42 -5.46
C GLY A 350 9.02 15.02 -4.99
N LEU A 351 9.47 14.10 -5.85
CA LEU A 351 9.99 12.80 -5.43
C LEU A 351 11.29 12.97 -4.62
N ARG A 352 11.37 12.42 -3.41
CA ARG A 352 12.51 12.57 -2.49
C ARG A 352 12.97 11.25 -1.86
N PRO A 353 14.28 11.14 -1.50
CA PRO A 353 14.83 9.96 -0.81
C PRO A 353 14.23 9.74 0.58
N TYR A 354 14.17 10.80 1.41
CA TYR A 354 13.85 10.72 2.84
C TYR A 354 12.63 11.55 3.20
N SER A 355 11.52 10.89 3.48
CA SER A 355 10.22 11.57 3.51
C SER A 355 10.04 12.58 4.67
N LEU A 356 10.47 12.31 5.91
CA LEU A 356 10.30 13.28 7.03
C LEU A 356 11.25 14.47 6.95
N LYS A 357 12.51 14.24 6.55
CA LYS A 357 13.55 15.28 6.51
C LYS A 357 13.34 16.28 5.37
N THR A 358 12.36 16.06 4.50
CA THR A 358 12.15 16.85 3.28
C THR A 358 10.83 17.64 3.27
N ARG A 359 10.10 17.73 4.39
CA ARG A 359 8.81 18.46 4.47
C ARG A 359 8.90 19.94 4.07
N TYR A 360 10.01 20.61 4.39
CA TYR A 360 10.18 22.04 4.10
C TYR A 360 10.67 22.34 2.69
N TRP A 361 10.81 21.35 1.82
CA TRP A 361 11.20 21.59 0.44
C TRP A 361 10.05 22.29 -0.30
N THR A 362 10.34 23.43 -0.93
CA THR A 362 9.42 24.12 -1.84
C THR A 362 9.97 24.11 -3.28
N PRO A 363 9.13 24.22 -4.32
CA PRO A 363 9.58 24.26 -5.71
C PRO A 363 10.53 25.42 -6.02
N SER A 364 10.46 26.49 -5.22
CA SER A 364 11.35 27.66 -5.27
C SER A 364 12.70 27.44 -4.57
N ASP A 365 12.84 26.37 -3.78
CA ASP A 365 14.09 26.07 -3.10
C ASP A 365 15.06 25.38 -4.07
N SER A 366 16.17 26.05 -4.37
CA SER A 366 17.34 25.45 -5.02
C SER A 366 18.03 24.40 -4.13
N TYR A 367 17.62 24.29 -2.87
CA TYR A 367 18.20 23.40 -1.87
C TYR A 367 17.95 21.92 -2.22
N LYS A 368 19.02 21.20 -2.56
CA LYS A 368 19.06 19.74 -2.84
C LYS A 368 18.23 19.26 -4.04
N ARG A 369 17.85 20.16 -4.95
CA ARG A 369 17.21 19.78 -6.22
C ARG A 369 18.14 18.91 -7.08
N ASP A 370 19.40 19.31 -7.20
CA ASP A 370 20.42 18.55 -7.93
C ASP A 370 20.69 17.20 -7.28
N ASP A 371 20.63 17.13 -5.94
CA ASP A 371 20.69 15.86 -5.23
C ASP A 371 19.50 14.97 -5.59
N ALA A 372 18.28 15.50 -5.65
CA ALA A 372 17.10 14.71 -6.03
C ALA A 372 17.20 14.14 -7.45
N PHE A 373 17.70 14.93 -8.40
CA PHE A 373 17.97 14.44 -9.75
C PHE A 373 19.06 13.38 -9.79
N ARG A 374 20.17 13.59 -9.06
CA ARG A 374 21.24 12.60 -8.92
C ARG A 374 20.76 11.30 -8.28
N PHE A 375 19.87 11.36 -7.28
CA PHE A 375 19.26 10.17 -6.69
C PHE A 375 18.42 9.41 -7.73
N VAL A 376 17.64 10.11 -8.56
CA VAL A 376 16.90 9.48 -9.65
C VAL A 376 17.86 8.79 -10.63
N ASP A 377 18.87 9.48 -11.15
CA ASP A 377 19.80 8.89 -12.12
C ASP A 377 20.56 7.68 -11.55
N ASN A 378 21.11 7.82 -10.34
CA ASN A 378 21.83 6.73 -9.67
C ASN A 378 20.93 5.53 -9.42
N SER A 379 19.70 5.75 -8.93
CA SER A 379 18.77 4.67 -8.63
C SER A 379 18.25 3.97 -9.89
N LEU A 380 18.11 4.67 -11.01
CA LEU A 380 17.74 4.04 -12.29
C LEU A 380 18.88 3.14 -12.81
N ALA A 381 20.13 3.61 -12.72
CA ALA A 381 21.29 2.80 -13.09
C ALA A 381 21.42 1.56 -12.19
N GLU A 382 21.29 1.74 -10.87
CA GLU A 382 21.35 0.65 -9.90
C GLU A 382 20.19 -0.33 -10.08
N LEU A 383 18.96 0.15 -10.29
CA LEU A 383 17.81 -0.71 -10.52
C LEU A 383 17.97 -1.55 -11.80
N GLN A 384 18.53 -0.97 -12.86
CA GLN A 384 18.80 -1.71 -14.08
C GLN A 384 19.78 -2.86 -13.83
N GLU A 385 20.85 -2.60 -13.06
CA GLU A 385 21.83 -3.63 -12.69
C GLU A 385 21.18 -4.72 -11.82
N VAL A 386 20.50 -4.33 -10.75
CA VAL A 386 19.78 -5.23 -9.84
C VAL A 386 18.80 -6.10 -10.62
N TYR A 387 17.98 -5.52 -11.50
CA TYR A 387 17.01 -6.28 -12.28
C TYR A 387 17.67 -7.28 -13.24
N ASN A 388 18.79 -6.91 -13.86
CA ASN A 388 19.58 -7.86 -14.65
C ASN A 388 20.14 -9.00 -13.78
N GLN A 389 20.53 -8.74 -12.55
CA GLN A 389 20.98 -9.79 -11.62
C GLN A 389 19.82 -10.71 -11.22
N VAL A 390 18.61 -10.17 -10.98
CA VAL A 390 17.39 -10.94 -10.72
C VAL A 390 17.06 -11.87 -11.89
N LEU A 391 17.05 -11.37 -13.13
CA LEU A 391 16.76 -12.17 -14.33
C LEU A 391 17.79 -13.30 -14.55
N ASN A 392 19.04 -13.07 -14.15
CA ASN A 392 20.12 -14.06 -14.25
C ASN A 392 20.22 -14.98 -13.02
N GLY A 393 19.32 -14.87 -12.04
CA GLY A 393 19.33 -15.68 -10.82
C GLY A 393 20.56 -15.50 -9.94
N ARG A 394 21.18 -14.31 -9.97
CA ARG A 394 22.44 -14.02 -9.23
C ARG A 394 22.23 -13.49 -7.81
N ILE A 395 21.06 -12.91 -7.52
CA ILE A 395 20.69 -12.38 -6.21
C ILE A 395 19.34 -12.90 -5.76
#